data_AF-A0A952Z5N6-F1
#
_entry.id   AF-A0A952Z5N6-F1
#
_cell.length_a   1.000
_cell.length_b   1.000
_cell.length_c   1.000
_cell.angle_alpha   90.00
_cell.angle_beta   90.00
_cell.angle_gamma   90.00
#
_symmetry.space_group_name_H-M   'P 1'
#
loop_
_entity.id
_entity.type
_entity.pdbx_description
1 polymer ?
#
loop_
_entity_poly.entity_id
_entity_poly.type
_entity_poly.pdbx_seq_one_letter_code
_entity_poly.pdbx_strand_id
1 'polypeptide(L)' 'MTGNEKKIIIDGTEYPLSSLSNEAKVQITNLRVVENEIAQLKARLAIASTAKMAYQAALKNALPVETH' A
#
# COMPACT_ATOMS: atom_id res chain seq x y z
N MET A 1 -27.01 23.61 -16.34
CA MET A 1 -26.66 23.76 -14.92
C MET A 1 -26.61 22.38 -14.31
N THR A 2 -25.42 21.94 -13.86
CA THR A 2 -25.12 20.98 -12.78
C THR A 2 -23.66 20.56 -12.99
N GLY A 3 -22.73 21.40 -12.49
CA GLY A 3 -21.31 21.08 -12.53
C GLY A 3 -21.06 19.92 -11.58
N ASN A 4 -20.50 18.83 -12.10
CA ASN A 4 -20.17 17.64 -11.32
C ASN A 4 -19.01 17.98 -10.36
N GLU A 5 -19.34 18.46 -9.18
CA GLU A 5 -18.36 18.89 -8.18
C GLU A 5 -17.61 17.67 -7.64
N LYS A 6 -16.28 17.68 -7.78
CA LYS A 6 -15.44 16.60 -7.28
C LYS A 6 -15.53 16.58 -5.75
N LYS A 7 -15.98 15.47 -5.18
CA LYS A 7 -16.02 15.23 -3.74
C LYS A 7 -14.94 14.23 -3.35
N ILE A 8 -14.46 14.35 -2.13
CA ILE A 8 -13.58 13.37 -1.50
C ILE A 8 -14.15 12.97 -0.15
N ILE A 9 -13.85 11.75 0.27
CA ILE A 9 -14.25 11.24 1.58
C ILE A 9 -13.03 11.33 2.50
N ILE A 10 -13.17 12.08 3.59
CA ILE A 10 -12.18 12.15 4.68
C ILE A 10 -12.90 11.68 5.93
N ASP A 11 -12.37 10.65 6.59
CA ASP A 11 -12.93 10.05 7.81
C ASP A 11 -14.42 9.69 7.70
N GLY A 12 -14.83 9.17 6.53
CA GLY A 12 -16.23 8.77 6.27
C GLY A 12 -17.18 9.92 5.96
N THR A 13 -16.70 11.17 5.95
CA THR A 13 -17.50 12.35 5.60
C THR A 13 -17.15 12.86 4.20
N GLU A 14 -18.16 13.15 3.39
CA GLU A 14 -17.98 13.74 2.06
C GLU A 14 -17.71 15.25 2.14
N TYR A 15 -16.62 15.69 1.53
CA TYR A 15 -16.30 17.10 1.36
C TYR A 15 -16.19 17.47 -0.12
N PRO A 16 -16.85 18.55 -0.56
CA PRO A 16 -16.55 19.17 -1.83
C PRO A 16 -15.08 19.57 -1.91
N LEU A 17 -14.38 19.22 -2.98
CA LEU A 17 -12.97 19.61 -3.16
C LEU A 17 -12.81 21.13 -3.20
N SER A 18 -13.82 21.84 -3.69
CA SER A 18 -13.90 23.31 -3.72
C SER A 18 -13.92 23.93 -2.33
N SER A 19 -14.53 23.26 -1.34
CA SER A 19 -14.70 23.77 0.02
C SER A 19 -13.47 23.56 0.91
N LEU A 20 -12.45 22.84 0.41
CA LEU A 20 -11.22 22.58 1.15
C LEU A 20 -10.20 23.72 0.98
N SER A 21 -9.46 23.98 2.05
CA SER A 21 -8.34 24.92 2.01
C SER A 21 -7.23 24.44 1.08
N ASN A 22 -6.34 25.36 0.69
CA ASN A 22 -5.19 25.03 -0.14
C ASN A 22 -4.24 24.07 0.58
N GLU A 23 -4.05 24.27 1.88
CA GLU A 23 -3.24 23.41 2.75
C GLU A 23 -3.81 21.99 2.78
N ALA A 24 -5.12 21.83 2.93
CA ALA A 24 -5.77 20.53 2.90
C ALA A 24 -5.54 19.80 1.56
N LYS A 25 -5.66 20.51 0.42
CA LYS A 25 -5.39 19.95 -0.91
C LYS A 25 -3.94 19.50 -1.07
N VAL A 26 -2.99 20.25 -0.52
CA VAL A 26 -1.57 19.87 -0.50
C VAL A 26 -1.37 18.60 0.31
N GLN A 27 -1.95 18.50 1.51
CA GLN A 27 -1.81 17.30 2.34
C GLN A 27 -2.44 16.06 1.70
N ILE A 28 -3.60 16.20 1.05
CA ILE A 28 -4.21 15.10 0.27
C ILE A 28 -3.26 14.60 -0.81
N THR A 29 -2.58 15.52 -1.50
CA THR A 29 -1.61 15.15 -2.54
C THR A 29 -0.41 14.41 -1.95
N ASN A 30 0.14 14.92 -0.84
CA ASN A 30 1.25 14.27 -0.14
C ASN A 30 0.87 12.87 0.35
N LEU A 31 -0.33 12.71 0.92
CA LEU A 31 -0.83 11.42 1.38
C LEU A 31 -0.92 10.41 0.23
N ARG A 32 -1.44 10.78 -0.94
CA ARG A 32 -1.48 9.88 -2.11
C ARG A 32 -0.09 9.42 -2.54
N VAL A 33 0.91 10.32 -2.48
CA VAL A 33 2.28 9.96 -2.81
C VAL A 33 2.82 8.94 -1.81
N VAL A 34 2.61 9.18 -0.52
CA VAL A 34 3.04 8.26 0.55
C VAL A 34 2.33 6.91 0.45
N GLU A 35 1.02 6.89 0.16
CA GLU A 35 0.26 5.66 -0.05
C GLU A 35 0.80 4.84 -1.21
N ASN A 36 1.15 5.49 -2.33
CA ASN A 36 1.78 4.81 -3.46
C ASN A 36 3.14 4.23 -3.09
N GLU A 37 3.97 4.96 -2.34
CA GLU A 37 5.26 4.46 -1.86
C GLU A 37 5.09 3.23 -0.95
N ILE A 38 4.11 3.27 -0.03
CA ILE A 38 3.75 2.12 0.81
C ILE A 38 3.33 0.92 -0.04
N ALA A 39 2.52 1.14 -1.08
CA ALA A 39 2.11 0.06 -1.99
C ALA A 39 3.31 -0.57 -2.71
N GLN A 40 4.25 0.25 -3.19
CA GLN A 40 5.50 -0.22 -3.81
C GLN A 40 6.35 -1.04 -2.84
N LEU A 41 6.51 -0.59 -1.59
CA LEU A 41 7.23 -1.32 -0.56
C LEU A 41 6.57 -2.66 -0.25
N LYS A 42 5.24 -2.71 -0.17
CA LYS A 42 4.49 -3.98 0.01
C LYS A 42 4.72 -4.94 -1.15
N ALA A 43 4.76 -4.46 -2.39
CA ALA A 43 5.07 -5.30 -3.56
C ALA A 43 6.49 -5.89 -3.47
N ARG A 44 7.48 -5.08 -3.12
CA ARG A 44 8.87 -5.55 -2.91
C ARG A 44 8.96 -6.57 -1.77
N LEU A 45 8.24 -6.32 -0.68
CA LEU A 45 8.17 -7.25 0.45
C LEU A 45 7.57 -8.60 0.04
N ALA A 46 6.51 -8.59 -0.78
CA ALA A 46 5.91 -9.82 -1.30
C ALA A 46 6.90 -10.64 -2.14
N ILE A 47 7.65 -9.98 -3.03
CA ILE A 47 8.71 -10.62 -3.84
C ILE A 47 9.78 -11.25 -2.93
N ALA A 48 10.29 -10.49 -1.97
CA ALA A 48 11.30 -10.97 -1.02
C ALA A 48 10.77 -12.15 -0.18
N SER A 49 9.50 -12.11 0.20
CA SER A 49 8.85 -13.19 0.97
C SER A 49 8.75 -14.48 0.16
N THR A 50 8.46 -14.42 -1.14
CA THR A 50 8.48 -15.59 -2.02
C THR A 50 9.89 -16.20 -2.10
N ALA A 51 10.92 -15.40 -2.28
CA ALA A 51 12.30 -15.89 -2.29
C ALA A 51 12.68 -16.52 -0.94
N LYS A 52 12.30 -15.90 0.17
CA LYS A 52 12.50 -16.46 1.52
C LYS A 52 11.84 -17.83 1.66
N MET A 53 10.59 -17.99 1.23
CA MET A 53 9.89 -19.28 1.29
C MET A 53 10.60 -20.36 0.44
N ALA A 54 11.06 -20.00 -0.75
CA ALA A 54 11.82 -20.92 -1.61
C ALA A 54 13.11 -21.39 -0.93
N TYR A 55 13.87 -20.48 -0.31
CA TYR A 55 15.10 -20.83 0.42
C TYR A 55 14.81 -21.65 1.67
N GLN A 56 13.72 -21.37 2.39
CA GLN A 56 13.30 -22.19 3.53
C GLN A 56 12.97 -23.62 3.10
N ALA A 57 12.26 -23.80 1.97
CA ALA A 57 11.96 -25.11 1.43
C ALA A 57 13.22 -25.86 0.99
N ALA A 58 14.14 -25.17 0.30
CA ALA A 58 15.42 -25.74 -0.11
C ALA A 58 16.26 -26.19 1.09
N LEU A 59 16.32 -25.35 2.14
CA LEU A 59 17.00 -25.70 3.39
C LEU A 59 16.39 -26.94 4.01
N LYS A 60 15.05 -27.01 4.15
CA LYS A 60 14.35 -28.17 4.73
C LYS A 60 14.68 -29.46 3.99
N ASN A 61 14.79 -29.41 2.66
CA ASN A 61 15.14 -30.57 1.83
C ASN A 61 16.62 -30.97 1.95
N ALA A 62 17.49 -30.04 2.34
CA ALA A 62 18.92 -30.29 2.54
C ALA A 62 19.26 -30.79 3.96
N LEU A 63 18.31 -30.72 4.90
CA LEU A 63 18.52 -31.25 6.24
C LEU A 63 18.55 -32.79 6.22
N PRO A 64 19.41 -33.42 7.03
CA PRO A 64 19.43 -34.87 7.15
C PRO A 64 18.07 -35.39 7.63
N VAL A 65 17.56 -36.42 6.97
CA VAL A 65 16.36 -37.13 7.42
C VAL A 65 16.81 -38.02 8.58
N GLU A 66 16.29 -37.80 9.80
CA GLU A 66 16.52 -38.72 10.90
C GLU A 66 16.01 -40.10 10.49
N THR A 67 16.94 -41.01 10.23
CA THR A 67 16.68 -42.43 10.04
C THR A 67 16.69 -43.05 11.43
N HIS A 68 15.50 -43.27 11.99
CA HIS A 68 15.30 -44.21 13.09
C HIS A 68 15.17 -45.63 12.56
#